data_AF-A0A7C2ZUJ5-F1
#
_entry.id   AF-A0A7C2ZUJ5-F1
#
_cell.length_a   1.000
_cell.length_b   1.000
_cell.length_c   1.000
_cell.angle_alpha   90.00
_cell.angle_beta   90.00
_cell.angle_gamma   90.00
#
_symmetry.space_group_name_H-M   'P 1'
#
loop_
_entity.id
_entity.type
_entity.pdbx_description
1 polymer ?
#
loop_
_entity_poly.entity_id
_entity_poly.type
_entity_poly.pdbx_seq_one_letter_code
_entity_poly.pdbx_strand_id
1 'polypeptide(L)' 'MVEVLNSDNFEKFILSADKPVVVDFWAEWCGPCKMLAPLFEKFEKEWGDKVIFAKLNVDENQDLASIYFVTGIP' A
#
# COMPACT_ATOMS: atom_id res chain seq x y z
N MET A 1 10.57 -5.43 -4.37
CA MET A 1 9.75 -6.05 -3.31
C MET A 1 8.67 -5.06 -2.90
N VAL A 2 7.41 -5.50 -2.77
CA VAL A 2 6.33 -4.63 -2.27
C VAL A 2 6.36 -4.65 -0.74
N GLU A 3 6.52 -3.49 -0.13
CA GLU A 3 6.61 -3.34 1.33
C GLU A 3 5.24 -3.52 1.98
N VAL A 4 5.19 -4.17 3.16
CA VAL A 4 3.95 -4.37 3.92
C VAL A 4 3.91 -3.40 5.08
N LEU A 5 2.90 -2.53 5.09
CA LEU A 5 2.72 -1.52 6.12
C LEU A 5 1.53 -1.83 7.02
N ASN A 6 1.64 -1.40 8.26
CA ASN A 6 0.62 -1.47 9.30
C ASN A 6 0.71 -0.25 10.23
N SER A 7 -0.21 -0.14 11.18
CA SER A 7 -0.28 0.99 12.11
C SER A 7 0.99 1.20 12.94
N ASP A 8 1.80 0.16 13.17
CA ASP A 8 3.04 0.27 13.94
C ASP A 8 4.21 0.88 13.15
N ASN A 9 4.25 0.66 11.83
CA ASN A 9 5.40 1.01 11.01
C ASN A 9 5.13 2.11 9.97
N PHE A 10 3.85 2.40 9.67
CA PHE A 10 3.46 3.24 8.56
C PHE A 10 4.06 4.65 8.66
N GLU A 11 3.81 5.36 9.76
CA GLU A 11 4.25 6.76 9.90
C GLU A 11 5.77 6.89 9.82
N LYS A 12 6.49 6.03 10.56
CA LYS A 12 7.95 6.03 10.53
C LYS A 12 8.49 5.75 9.14
N PHE A 13 7.91 4.78 8.43
CA PHE A 13 8.32 4.42 7.07
C PHE A 13 8.14 5.62 6.13
N ILE A 14 6.94 6.20 6.10
CA ILE A 14 6.59 7.31 5.21
C ILE A 14 7.48 8.54 5.48
N LEU A 15 7.71 8.90 6.75
CA LEU A 15 8.57 10.02 7.13
C LEU A 15 10.04 9.81 6.76
N SER A 16 10.49 8.55 6.66
CA SER A 16 11.87 8.20 6.32
C SER A 16 12.11 7.97 4.83
N ALA A 17 11.05 7.92 4.02
CA ALA A 17 11.15 7.61 2.60
C ALA A 17 11.86 8.73 1.83
N ASP A 18 12.87 8.37 1.04
CA ASP A 18 13.62 9.26 0.16
C ASP A 18 13.01 9.37 -1.25
N LYS A 19 11.99 8.56 -1.52
CA LYS A 19 11.26 8.48 -2.79
C LYS A 19 9.76 8.57 -2.54
N PRO A 20 8.96 8.99 -3.55
CA PRO A 20 7.52 8.88 -3.49
C PRO A 20 7.09 7.45 -3.15
N VAL A 21 6.12 7.31 -2.24
CA VAL A 21 5.54 6.03 -1.83
C VAL A 21 4.13 5.92 -2.38
N VAL A 22 3.83 4.82 -3.07
CA VAL A 22 2.48 4.46 -3.49
C VAL A 22 2.01 3.31 -2.60
N VAL A 23 0.91 3.50 -1.90
CA VAL A 23 0.33 2.51 -0.98
C VAL A 23 -0.97 1.98 -1.58
N ASP A 24 -1.03 0.66 -1.79
CA ASP A 24 -2.24 -0.09 -2.13
C ASP A 24 -3.01 -0.42 -0.83
N PHE A 25 -4.18 0.22 -0.66
CA PHE A 25 -5.09 -0.10 0.43
C PHE A 25 -5.99 -1.26 -0.01
N TRP A 26 -5.81 -2.44 0.57
CA TRP A 26 -6.42 -3.67 0.06
C TRP A 26 -7.08 -4.50 1.15
N ALA A 27 -7.80 -5.56 0.75
CA ALA A 27 -8.36 -6.56 1.66
C ALA A 27 -8.44 -7.95 1.00
N GLU A 28 -8.46 -9.02 1.80
CA GLU A 28 -8.48 -10.41 1.31
C GLU A 28 -9.75 -10.78 0.53
N TRP A 29 -10.86 -10.14 0.86
CA TRP A 29 -12.15 -10.36 0.20
C TRP A 29 -12.34 -9.49 -1.05
N CYS A 30 -11.42 -8.56 -1.32
CA CYS A 30 -11.53 -7.61 -2.42
C CYS A 30 -11.12 -8.23 -3.77
N GLY A 31 -12.12 -8.53 -4.59
CA GLY A 31 -11.92 -9.04 -5.95
C GLY A 31 -11.08 -8.10 -6.85
N PRO A 32 -11.42 -6.80 -6.96
CA PRO A 32 -10.62 -5.84 -7.74
C PRO A 32 -9.16 -5.72 -7.28
N CYS A 33 -8.89 -5.76 -5.97
CA CYS A 33 -7.54 -5.71 -5.40
C CYS A 33 -6.68 -6.88 -5.91
N LYS A 34 -7.25 -8.09 -5.95
CA LYS A 34 -6.56 -9.28 -6.50
C LYS A 34 -6.23 -9.14 -7.99
N MET A 35 -7.04 -8.41 -8.75
CA MET A 35 -6.77 -8.11 -10.15
C MET A 35 -5.65 -7.06 -10.31
N LEU A 36 -5.56 -6.09 -9.39
CA LEU A 36 -4.53 -5.05 -9.39
C LEU A 36 -3.15 -5.59 -8.97
N ALA A 37 -3.10 -6.49 -7.99
CA ALA A 37 -1.87 -7.05 -7.41
C ALA A 37 -0.77 -7.42 -8.45
N PRO A 38 -1.04 -8.21 -9.52
CA PRO A 38 0.00 -8.54 -10.51
C PRO A 38 0.49 -7.33 -11.32
N LEU A 39 -0.35 -6.33 -11.56
CA LEU A 39 0.06 -5.09 -12.20
C LEU A 39 0.91 -4.23 -11.26
N PHE A 40 0.54 -4.20 -9.98
CA PHE A 40 1.28 -3.47 -8.96
C PHE A 40 2.71 -4.03 -8.79
N GLU A 41 2.86 -5.35 -8.73
CA GLU A 41 4.17 -6.02 -8.72
C GLU A 41 4.98 -5.77 -10.00
N LYS A 42 4.31 -5.67 -11.15
CA LYS A 42 4.97 -5.31 -12.42
C LYS A 42 5.52 -3.89 -12.37
N PHE A 43 4.73 -2.92 -11.89
CA PHE A 43 5.18 -1.54 -11.78
C PHE A 43 6.31 -1.38 -10.77
N GLU A 44 6.29 -2.13 -9.67
CA GLU A 44 7.41 -2.17 -8.72
C GLU A 44 8.70 -2.62 -9.40
N LYS A 45 8.66 -3.68 -10.22
CA LYS A 45 9.84 -4.14 -10.97
C LYS A 45 10.36 -3.12 -11.98
N GLU A 46 9.46 -2.36 -12.61
CA GLU A 46 9.85 -1.38 -13.63
C GLU A 46 10.33 -0.06 -13.00
N TRP A 47 9.71 0.38 -11.90
CA TRP A 47 9.84 1.74 -11.35
C TRP A 47 10.40 1.78 -9.92
N GLY A 48 10.78 0.65 -9.32
CA GLY A 48 11.25 0.54 -7.93
C GLY A 48 12.45 1.44 -7.59
N ASP A 49 13.26 1.78 -8.59
CA ASP A 49 14.36 2.75 -8.41
C ASP A 49 13.87 4.18 -8.18
N LYS A 50 12.64 4.52 -8.57
CA LYS A 50 12.07 5.87 -8.53
C LYS A 50 10.90 6.00 -7.56
N VAL A 51 10.15 4.93 -7.32
CA VAL A 51 8.93 4.91 -6.52
C VAL A 51 8.96 3.67 -5.62
N ILE A 52 8.60 3.86 -4.36
CA ILE A 52 8.43 2.77 -3.41
C ILE A 52 6.98 2.29 -3.50
N PHE A 53 6.79 0.99 -3.68
CA PHE A 53 5.47 0.37 -3.72
C PHE A 53 5.23 -0.38 -2.42
N ALA A 54 4.13 -0.06 -1.75
CA ALA A 54 3.74 -0.65 -0.48
C ALA A 54 2.26 -1.06 -0.51
N LYS A 55 1.88 -1.92 0.43
CA LYS A 55 0.50 -2.36 0.62
C LYS A 55 0.12 -2.35 2.09
N LEU A 56 -1.15 -2.05 2.36
CA LEU A 56 -1.72 -1.99 3.70
C LEU A 56 -3.11 -2.63 3.70
N ASN A 57 -3.33 -3.61 4.58
CA ASN A 57 -4.62 -4.28 4.71
C ASN A 57 -5.57 -3.44 5.57
N VAL A 58 -6.71 -3.03 5.02
CA VAL A 58 -7.68 -2.16 5.72
C VAL A 58 -8.44 -2.86 6.84
N ASP A 59 -8.59 -4.18 6.79
CA ASP A 59 -9.27 -4.94 7.85
C ASP A 59 -8.42 -4.94 9.13
N GLU A 60 -7.09 -4.95 8.98
CA GLU A 60 -6.12 -4.96 10.07
C GLU A 60 -5.75 -3.55 10.57
N ASN A 61 -5.94 -2.52 9.73
CA ASN A 61 -5.46 -1.15 9.98
C ASN A 61 -6.58 -0.12 9.75
N GLN A 62 -7.72 -0.32 10.42
CA GLN A 62 -8.93 0.51 10.25
C GLN A 62 -8.72 1.98 10.65
N ASP A 63 -7.85 2.23 11.62
CA ASP A 63 -7.44 3.56 12.07
C ASP A 63 -6.73 4.32 10.96
N LEU A 64 -5.73 3.70 10.31
CA LEU A 64 -5.02 4.31 9.18
C LEU A 64 -5.95 4.52 7.99
N ALA A 65 -6.78 3.53 7.65
CA ALA A 65 -7.78 3.68 6.60
C ALA A 65 -8.71 4.88 6.87
N SER A 66 -9.12 5.08 8.12
CA SER A 66 -9.97 6.21 8.53
C SER A 66 -9.23 7.55 8.45
N ILE A 67 -7.99 7.63 8.94
CA ILE A 67 -7.16 8.85 8.92
C ILE A 67 -6.94 9.35 7.49
N TYR A 68 -6.76 8.42 6.55
CA TYR A 68 -6.56 8.74 5.13
C TYR A 68 -7.86 8.74 4.31
N PHE A 69 -9.02 8.70 4.97
CA PHE A 69 -10.34 8.77 4.34
C PHE A 69 -10.57 7.71 3.24
N VAL A 70 -10.05 6.50 3.45
CA VAL A 70 -10.24 5.37 2.53
C VAL A 70 -11.67 4.85 2.70
N THR A 71 -12.54 5.21 1.75
CA THR A 71 -13.96 4.77 1.73
C THR A 71 -14.23 3.65 0.73
N GLY A 72 -13.22 3.21 -0.01
CA GLY A 72 -13.29 2.15 -1.02
C GLY A 72 -11.89 1.66 -1.36
N ILE A 73 -11.81 0.44 -1.92
CA ILE A 73 -10.56 -0.25 -2.25
C ILE A 73 -10.66 -0.99 -3.61
N PRO A 74 -9.53 -1.28 -4.28
CA PRO A 74 -8.22 -0.69 -4.01
C PRO A 74 -8.20 0.80 -4.35
#